data_AF-A0A645H493-F1
#
_entry.id   AF-A0A645H493-F1
#
_cell.length_a   1.000
_cell.length_b   1.000
_cell.length_c   1.000
_cell.angle_alpha   90.00
_cell.angle_beta   90.00
_cell.angle_gamma   90.00
#
_symmetry.space_group_name_H-M   'P 1'
#
loop_
_entity.id
_entity.type
_entity.pdbx_description
1 polymer ?
#
loop_
_entity_poly.entity_id
_entity_poly.type
_entity_poly.pdbx_seq_one_letter_code
_entity_poly.pdbx_strand_id
1 'polypeptide(L)' 'MHIRLLEGKNNHHMAEAMFKAFAKALDIATSYDDRIEGVLSTKGILED' A
#
# COMPACT_ATOMS: atom_id res chain seq x y z
N MET A 1 -6.83 -4.23 -1.89
CA MET A 1 -5.42 -4.29 -2.32
C MET A 1 -5.37 -4.43 -3.83
N HIS A 2 -4.63 -3.57 -4.53
CA HIS A 2 -4.47 -3.63 -5.99
C HIS A 2 -3.00 -3.59 -6.36
N ILE A 3 -2.60 -4.44 -7.31
CA ILE A 3 -1.25 -4.46 -7.88
C ILE A 3 -1.40 -4.53 -9.38
N ARG A 4 -0.73 -3.64 -10.11
CA ARG A 4 -0.67 -3.65 -11.57
C ARG A 4 0.79 -3.66 -12.00
N LEU A 5 1.20 -4.73 -12.64
CA LEU A 5 2.49 -4.81 -13.30
C LEU A 5 2.37 -4.16 -14.68
N LEU A 6 3.17 -3.13 -14.95
CA LEU A 6 3.12 -2.40 -16.23
C LEU A 6 3.81 -3.15 -17.36
N GLU A 7 4.92 -3.82 -17.06
CA GLU A 7 5.69 -4.63 -17.99
C GLU A 7 6.52 -5.70 -17.26
N GLY A 8 6.93 -6.76 -17.97
CA GLY A 8 7.75 -7.81 -17.41
C GLY A 8 8.15 -8.88 -18.43
N LYS A 9 9.34 -9.46 -18.27
CA LYS A 9 9.86 -10.56 -19.09
C LYS A 9 10.39 -11.74 -18.28
N ASN A 10 10.72 -11.51 -17.01
CA ASN A 10 11.30 -12.51 -16.11
C ASN A 10 10.45 -12.59 -14.83
N ASN A 11 9.97 -13.79 -14.52
CA ASN A 11 9.03 -13.99 -13.40
C ASN A 11 9.63 -13.62 -12.04
N HIS A 12 10.93 -13.84 -11.82
CA HIS A 12 11.60 -13.48 -10.57
C HIS A 12 11.59 -11.95 -10.38
N HIS A 13 12.02 -11.20 -11.40
CA HIS A 13 12.00 -9.73 -11.34
C HIS A 13 10.59 -9.15 -11.22
N MET A 14 9.61 -9.76 -11.90
CA MET A 14 8.21 -9.32 -11.81
C MET A 14 7.67 -9.49 -10.39
N ALA A 15 7.91 -10.64 -9.75
CA ALA A 15 7.54 -10.87 -8.36
C ALA A 15 8.23 -9.87 -7.43
N GLU A 16 9.55 -9.73 -7.55
CA GLU A 16 10.33 -8.80 -6.74
C GLU A 16 9.83 -7.35 -6.87
N ALA A 17 9.54 -6.91 -8.10
CA ALA A 17 9.00 -5.57 -8.36
C ALA A 17 7.63 -5.36 -7.69
N MET A 18 6.74 -6.36 -7.78
CA MET A 18 5.42 -6.31 -7.11
C MET A 18 5.57 -6.20 -5.59
N PHE A 19 6.42 -7.01 -4.97
CA PHE A 19 6.62 -6.99 -3.52
C PHE A 19 7.32 -5.72 -3.03
N LYS A 20 8.31 -5.20 -3.77
CA LYS A 20 8.96 -3.92 -3.45
C LYS A 20 7.98 -2.76 -3.54
N ALA A 21 7.16 -2.71 -4.59
CA ALA A 21 6.15 -1.68 -4.75
C ALA A 21 5.08 -1.76 -3.65
N PHE A 22 4.63 -2.98 -3.33
CA PHE A 22 3.67 -3.22 -2.24
C PHE A 22 4.25 -2.78 -0.89
N ALA A 23 5.48 -3.18 -0.55
CA ALA A 23 6.12 -2.82 0.72
C ALA A 23 6.19 -1.29 0.88
N LYS A 24 6.57 -0.57 -0.17
CA LYS A 24 6.60 0.90 -0.16
C LYS A 24 5.21 1.52 0.00
N ALA A 25 4.21 1.00 -0.71
CA ALA A 25 2.84 1.51 -0.59
C ALA A 25 2.25 1.24 0.80
N LEU A 26 2.54 0.07 1.38
CA LEU A 26 2.11 -0.30 2.72
C LEU A 26 2.77 0.60 3.77
N ASP A 27 4.10 0.80 3.69
CA ASP A 27 4.85 1.69 4.59
C ASP A 27 4.23 3.10 4.62
N ILE A 28 3.92 3.66 3.45
CA ILE A 28 3.21 4.95 3.35
C ILE A 28 1.82 4.88 3.98
N ALA A 29 1.04 3.83 3.68
CA ALA A 29 -0.34 3.71 4.18
C ALA A 29 -0.42 3.51 5.70
N THR A 30 0.62 2.94 6.31
CA THR A 30 0.69 2.69 7.77
C THR A 30 1.50 3.74 8.53
N SER A 31 2.12 4.69 7.84
CA SER A 31 2.89 5.75 8.47
C SER A 31 2.01 6.67 9.31
N TYR A 32 2.56 7.16 10.42
CA TYR A 32 1.90 8.19 11.22
C TYR A 32 1.88 9.52 10.46
N ASP A 33 0.73 10.19 10.43
CA ASP A 33 0.54 11.53 9.89
C ASP A 33 0.04 12.43 11.01
N ASP A 34 0.86 13.42 11.40
CA ASP A 34 0.61 14.33 12.51
C ASP A 34 -0.58 15.27 12.29
N ARG A 35 -1.07 15.37 11.06
CA ARG A 35 -2.26 16.15 10.69
C ARG A 35 -3.56 15.38 10.92
N ILE A 36 -3.49 14.06 11.13
CA ILE A 36 -4.67 13.22 11.33
C ILE A 36 -4.99 13.17 12.82
N GLU A 37 -6.15 13.72 13.18
CA GLU A 37 -6.74 13.55 14.51
C GLU A 37 -7.83 12.45 14.45
N GLY A 38 -7.72 11.45 15.32
CA GLY A 38 -8.69 10.34 15.39
C GLY A 38 -8.59 9.35 14.23
N VAL A 39 -9.72 8.75 13.85
CA VAL A 39 -9.77 7.75 12.77
C VAL A 39 -9.95 8.45 11.42
N LEU A 40 -9.12 8.12 10.43
CA LEU A 40 -9.22 8.64 9.05
C LEU A 40 -10.41 8.00 8.30
N SER A 41 -11.62 8.26 8.76
CA SER A 41 -12.88 7.79 8.21
C SER A 41 -13.99 8.80 8.54
N THR A 42 -14.83 9.17 7.58
CA THR A 42 -15.96 10.07 7.81
C THR A 42 -17.00 9.50 8.77
N LYS A 43 -16.99 8.18 8.98
CA LYS A 43 -17.84 7.50 9.97
C LYS A 43 -17.21 7.44 11.36
N GLY A 44 -15.95 7.86 11.51
CA GLY A 44 -15.19 7.77 12.76
C GLY A 44 -14.76 6.35 13.15
N ILE A 45 -14.92 5.38 12.24
CA ILE A 45 -14.69 3.97 12.49
C ILE A 45 -14.15 3.28 11.23
N LEU A 46 -13.29 2.27 11.44
CA LEU A 46 -12.73 1.35 10.46
C LEU A 46 -12.82 -0.06 11.05
N GLU A 47 -13.75 -0.86 10.51
CA GLU A 47 -14.01 -2.26 10.87
C GLU A 47 -14.12 -3.07 9.57
N ASP A 48 -14.18 -4.40 9.69
CA ASP A 48 -14.32 -5.34 8.58
C ASP A 48 -15.69 -5.30 7.88
#